data_AF-A0A3R6F8N8-F1
#
_entry.id   AF-A0A3R6F8N8-F1
#
_cell.length_a   1.000
_cell.length_b   1.000
_cell.length_c   1.000
_cell.angle_alpha   90.00
_cell.angle_beta   90.00
_cell.angle_gamma   90.00
#
_symmetry.space_group_name_H-M   'P 1'
#
loop_
_entity.id
_entity.type
_entity.pdbx_description
1 polymer ?
#
loop_
_entity_poly.entity_id
_entity_poly.type
_entity_poly.pdbx_seq_one_letter_code
_entity_poly.pdbx_strand_id
1 'polypeptide(L)'
;MLQMAKNKYSVETLRELNVSYDHEHGLTQKDVDMANSYVELIEQTRSEITPQIGDRLIYVTEDGDYYGNALIENLHHTNKGHLSICEQPSIPFVWNDNGNIRLSVSGGAFHAVNPKELKFLKWTDGSFKDWRHCRACANGAVAFYAKVPMWFYSEPNPKYGNFTTETYRKFYFNKKEESEAGNLYQGFDIAFRNEAELQQFVEDYEGTIFKGNWPTQIVLWCFRREYIFLPLPEWEKIESPAVERRLNFHPEQVKIVKDMEQHITYLYRIKNF
;
A
#
# COMPACT_ATOMS: atom_id res chain seq x y z
N MET A 1 -17.94 5.03 22.09
CA MET A 1 -16.98 5.84 22.87
C MET A 1 -15.69 5.05 22.97
N LEU A 2 -14.58 5.61 22.48
CA LEU A 2 -13.26 4.99 22.62
C LEU A 2 -12.85 5.03 24.10
N GLN A 3 -12.37 3.91 24.64
CA GLN A 3 -11.73 3.91 25.96
C GLN A 3 -10.31 4.46 25.77
N MET A 4 -10.05 5.66 26.29
CA MET A 4 -8.72 6.28 26.19
C MET A 4 -7.67 5.43 26.92
N ALA A 5 -6.57 5.11 26.24
CA ALA A 5 -5.46 4.42 26.88
C ALA A 5 -4.67 5.42 27.74
N LYS A 6 -4.68 5.21 29.06
CA LYS A 6 -3.70 5.84 29.96
C LYS A 6 -2.56 4.87 30.21
N ASN A 7 -1.32 5.37 30.16
CA ASN A 7 -0.12 4.56 30.38
C ASN A 7 -0.06 3.30 29.48
N LYS A 8 -0.31 3.48 28.18
CA LYS A 8 -0.32 2.39 27.19
C LYS A 8 0.98 1.58 27.17
N TYR A 9 2.11 2.25 27.37
CA TYR A 9 3.44 1.66 27.35
C TYR A 9 4.07 1.63 28.74
N SER A 10 4.74 0.51 29.03
CA SER A 10 5.85 0.40 29.98
C SER A 10 7.20 0.46 29.24
N VAL A 11 8.31 0.49 29.99
CA VAL A 11 9.67 0.42 29.41
C VAL A 11 9.83 -0.84 28.56
N GLU A 12 9.35 -1.98 29.04
CA GLU A 12 9.46 -3.28 28.39
C GLU A 12 8.69 -3.29 27.06
N THR A 13 7.41 -2.91 27.09
CA THR A 13 6.57 -2.89 25.88
C THR A 13 7.04 -1.88 24.82
N LEU A 14 7.57 -0.73 25.24
CA LEU A 14 8.09 0.26 24.29
C LEU A 14 9.45 -0.19 23.72
N ARG A 15 10.26 -0.91 24.51
CA ARG A 15 11.53 -1.49 24.06
C ARG A 15 11.33 -2.56 22.99
N GLU A 16 10.32 -3.40 23.11
CA GLU A 16 9.97 -4.40 22.07
C GLU A 16 9.71 -3.76 20.71
N LEU A 17 9.12 -2.56 20.69
CA LEU A 17 8.88 -1.80 19.47
C LEU A 17 10.13 -1.05 18.95
N ASN A 18 11.09 -0.78 19.84
CA ASN A 18 12.20 0.15 19.62
C ASN A 18 13.57 -0.49 19.88
N VAL A 19 13.76 -1.74 19.44
CA VAL A 19 14.97 -2.54 19.71
C VAL A 19 16.26 -1.82 19.31
N SER A 20 16.31 -1.22 18.11
CA SER A 20 17.49 -0.50 17.62
C SER A 20 17.76 0.78 18.42
N TYR A 21 16.72 1.49 18.83
CA TYR A 21 16.85 2.68 19.67
C TYR A 21 17.38 2.31 21.06
N ASP A 22 16.81 1.30 21.70
CA ASP A 22 17.23 0.85 23.04
C ASP A 22 18.67 0.34 23.03
N HIS A 23 19.06 -0.43 22.01
CA HIS A 23 20.42 -0.94 21.88
C HIS A 23 21.47 0.17 21.78
N GLU A 24 21.19 1.25 21.05
CA GLU A 24 22.17 2.33 20.81
C GLU A 24 22.10 3.47 21.83
N HIS A 25 20.90 3.76 22.34
CA HIS A 25 20.65 4.99 23.11
C HIS A 25 20.09 4.72 24.51
N GLY A 26 19.62 3.51 24.78
CA GLY A 26 19.02 3.11 26.06
C GLY A 26 17.64 3.72 26.26
N LEU A 27 16.58 2.90 26.17
CA LEU A 27 15.22 3.36 26.39
C LEU A 27 15.00 3.65 27.88
N THR A 28 14.53 4.87 28.17
CA THR A 28 14.32 5.36 29.53
C THR A 28 12.83 5.46 29.86
N GLN A 29 12.49 5.48 31.15
CA GLN A 29 11.12 5.80 31.62
C GLN A 29 10.60 7.11 31.03
N LYS A 30 11.53 8.02 30.85
CA LYS A 30 11.30 9.35 30.33
C LYS A 30 10.75 9.22 28.86
N ASP A 31 11.23 8.26 28.06
CA ASP A 31 10.76 8.00 26.68
C ASP A 31 9.34 7.43 26.69
N VAL A 32 9.06 6.59 27.68
CA VAL A 32 7.73 6.03 27.96
C VAL A 32 6.74 7.15 28.30
N ASP A 33 7.11 8.08 29.17
CA ASP A 33 6.26 9.21 29.54
C ASP A 33 5.92 10.07 28.32
N MET A 34 6.88 10.28 27.41
CA MET A 34 6.64 10.98 26.15
C MET A 34 5.67 10.20 25.26
N ALA A 35 5.93 8.92 24.98
CA ALA A 35 5.06 8.11 24.13
C ALA A 35 3.63 8.08 24.67
N ASN A 36 3.46 7.87 25.99
CA ASN A 36 2.15 7.86 26.64
C ASN A 36 1.45 9.22 26.58
N SER A 37 2.17 10.33 26.76
CA SER A 37 1.56 11.67 26.65
C SER A 37 1.07 11.98 25.23
N TYR A 38 1.77 11.52 24.19
CA TYR A 38 1.27 11.62 22.82
C TYR A 38 0.10 10.68 22.56
N VAL A 39 0.12 9.45 23.07
CA VAL A 39 -1.03 8.53 22.96
C VAL A 39 -2.27 9.18 23.53
N GLU A 40 -2.19 9.71 24.76
CA GLU A 40 -3.32 10.40 25.40
C GLU A 40 -3.78 11.61 24.58
N LEU A 41 -2.84 12.44 24.10
CA LEU A 41 -3.14 13.61 23.28
C LEU A 41 -3.81 13.26 21.95
N ILE A 42 -3.33 12.23 21.27
CA ILE A 42 -3.88 11.79 19.99
C ILE A 42 -5.27 11.21 20.24
N GLU A 43 -5.38 10.20 21.10
CA GLU A 43 -6.62 9.45 21.31
C GLU A 43 -7.75 10.34 21.85
N GLN A 44 -7.46 11.32 22.72
CA GLN A 44 -8.48 12.23 23.27
C GLN A 44 -9.06 13.19 22.21
N THR A 45 -8.31 13.49 21.14
CA THR A 45 -8.79 14.42 20.12
C THR A 45 -9.64 13.72 19.06
N ARG A 46 -9.58 12.39 18.93
CA ARG A 46 -10.17 11.67 17.79
C ARG A 46 -11.68 11.53 17.85
N SER A 47 -12.30 11.43 16.67
CA SER A 47 -13.74 11.24 16.51
C SER A 47 -14.07 10.44 15.25
N GLU A 48 -15.27 9.89 15.19
CA GLU A 48 -15.81 9.19 14.00
C GLU A 48 -16.45 10.16 12.99
N ILE A 49 -16.43 11.47 13.26
CA ILE A 49 -17.16 12.49 12.49
C ILE A 49 -16.21 13.47 11.81
N THR A 50 -15.18 13.93 12.52
CA THR A 50 -14.23 14.95 12.05
C THR A 50 -12.84 14.33 11.88
N PRO A 51 -12.36 14.19 10.64
CA PRO A 51 -10.99 13.75 10.34
C PRO A 51 -9.95 14.73 10.88
N GLN A 52 -8.81 14.20 11.34
CA GLN A 52 -7.72 15.01 11.88
C GLN A 52 -6.34 14.61 11.35
N ILE A 53 -5.41 15.56 11.46
CA ILE A 53 -3.99 15.32 11.21
C ILE A 53 -3.52 14.15 12.07
N GLY A 54 -2.92 13.13 11.44
CA GLY A 54 -2.50 11.87 12.07
C GLY A 54 -3.46 10.71 11.86
N ASP A 55 -4.67 10.94 11.37
CA ASP A 55 -5.58 9.86 11.03
C ASP A 55 -5.11 9.11 9.77
N ARG A 56 -5.55 7.85 9.67
CA ARG A 56 -5.26 7.02 8.51
C ARG A 56 -6.41 7.03 7.54
N LEU A 57 -6.12 6.75 6.28
CA LEU A 57 -7.17 6.50 5.31
C LEU A 57 -6.77 5.43 4.31
N ILE A 58 -7.77 4.67 3.88
CA ILE A 58 -7.74 3.98 2.60
C ILE A 58 -7.99 5.06 1.54
N TYR A 59 -7.03 5.24 0.65
CA TYR A 59 -7.12 6.18 -0.46
C TYR A 59 -7.05 5.42 -1.79
N VAL A 60 -8.02 5.66 -2.67
CA VAL A 60 -8.05 5.10 -4.03
C VAL A 60 -8.05 6.23 -5.05
N THR A 61 -7.09 6.21 -5.97
CA THR A 61 -6.99 7.23 -7.04
C THR A 61 -7.99 6.97 -8.17
N GLU A 62 -8.21 7.96 -9.03
CA GLU A 62 -9.00 7.81 -10.26
C GLU A 62 -8.38 6.77 -11.23
N ASP A 63 -7.07 6.54 -11.11
CA ASP A 63 -6.30 5.53 -11.83
C ASP A 63 -6.35 4.13 -11.17
N GLY A 64 -7.14 3.97 -10.10
CA GLY A 64 -7.33 2.70 -9.37
C GLY A 64 -6.17 2.31 -8.46
N ASP A 65 -5.21 3.20 -8.19
CA ASP A 65 -4.14 2.89 -7.23
C ASP A 65 -4.70 2.92 -5.81
N TYR A 66 -4.51 1.82 -5.09
CA TYR A 66 -4.97 1.62 -3.73
C TYR A 66 -3.86 1.83 -2.72
N TYR A 67 -4.13 2.67 -1.73
CA TYR A 67 -3.25 2.97 -0.61
C TYR A 67 -3.97 2.69 0.70
N GLY A 68 -3.74 1.51 1.28
CA GLY A 68 -4.46 1.03 2.47
C GLY A 68 -4.06 1.69 3.80
N ASN A 69 -3.07 2.59 3.80
CA ASN A 69 -2.55 3.24 5.01
C ASN A 69 -2.04 4.66 4.74
N ALA A 70 -2.69 5.39 3.85
CA ALA A 70 -2.39 6.80 3.63
C ALA A 70 -2.58 7.61 4.94
N LEU A 71 -2.01 8.80 5.00
CA LEU A 71 -1.98 9.65 6.20
C LEU A 71 -2.54 11.04 5.91
N ILE A 72 -3.43 11.52 6.76
CA ILE A 72 -3.79 12.95 6.81
C ILE A 72 -2.62 13.68 7.49
N GLU A 73 -1.83 14.41 6.73
CA GLU A 73 -0.56 14.97 7.22
C GLU A 73 -0.69 16.43 7.66
N ASN A 74 -1.52 17.21 6.96
CA ASN A 74 -1.70 18.63 7.26
C ASN A 74 -3.00 19.17 6.66
N LEU A 75 -3.26 20.46 6.86
CA LEU A 75 -4.14 21.23 6.00
C LEU A 75 -3.45 21.48 4.65
N HIS A 76 -4.20 21.40 3.57
CA HIS A 76 -3.66 21.64 2.24
C HIS A 76 -3.28 23.12 2.06
N HIS A 77 -2.08 23.37 1.57
CA HIS A 77 -1.45 24.70 1.57
C HIS A 77 -2.11 25.72 0.62
N THR A 78 -2.67 25.28 -0.52
CA THR A 78 -3.33 26.15 -1.50
C THR A 78 -4.85 25.98 -1.53
N ASN A 79 -5.33 24.74 -1.54
CA ASN A 79 -6.75 24.42 -1.48
C ASN A 79 -7.34 24.61 -0.07
N LYS A 80 -7.86 25.81 0.21
CA LYS A 80 -8.41 26.17 1.53
C LYS A 80 -9.52 25.20 1.98
N GLY A 81 -9.44 24.77 3.24
CA GLY A 81 -10.41 23.87 3.84
C GLY A 81 -10.25 22.39 3.45
N HIS A 82 -9.29 22.07 2.57
CA HIS A 82 -8.95 20.69 2.25
C HIS A 82 -7.83 20.19 3.16
N LEU A 83 -7.79 18.87 3.30
CA LEU A 83 -6.72 18.14 3.96
C LEU A 83 -5.66 17.79 2.91
N SER A 84 -4.41 17.79 3.34
CA SER A 84 -3.29 17.21 2.62
C SER A 84 -3.14 15.77 3.09
N ILE A 85 -3.13 14.83 2.15
CA ILE A 85 -2.88 13.40 2.44
C ILE A 85 -1.57 12.95 1.79
N CYS A 86 -0.82 12.09 2.46
CA CYS A 86 0.32 11.38 1.89
C CYS A 86 -0.08 9.93 1.62
N GLU A 87 0.07 9.47 0.37
CA GLU A 87 -0.41 8.14 -0.06
C GLU A 87 0.38 6.98 0.58
N GLN A 88 1.69 7.15 0.78
CA GLN A 88 2.60 6.11 1.28
C GLN A 88 3.50 6.70 2.37
N PRO A 89 2.96 7.00 3.56
CA PRO A 89 3.69 7.72 4.59
C PRO A 89 4.77 6.82 5.22
N SER A 90 5.97 7.36 5.37
CA SER A 90 6.88 6.87 6.42
C SER A 90 6.27 7.09 7.80
N ILE A 91 6.84 6.49 8.86
CA ILE A 91 6.38 6.79 10.23
C ILE A 91 6.59 8.31 10.45
N PRO A 92 5.53 9.09 10.71
CA PRO A 92 5.64 10.54 10.80
C PRO A 92 6.27 10.98 12.12
N PHE A 93 7.10 12.02 12.06
CA PHE A 93 7.55 12.73 13.25
C PHE A 93 6.42 13.59 13.80
N VAL A 94 6.21 13.54 15.12
CA VAL A 94 5.12 14.26 15.78
C VAL A 94 5.66 15.29 16.77
N TRP A 95 4.94 16.40 16.92
CA TRP A 95 5.10 17.31 18.05
C TRP A 95 3.76 17.87 18.50
N ASN A 96 3.67 18.27 19.78
CA ASN A 96 2.49 18.95 20.31
C ASN A 96 2.39 20.37 19.74
N ASP A 97 1.21 20.71 19.24
CA ASP A 97 0.84 22.06 18.82
C ASP A 97 -0.54 22.41 19.38
N ASN A 98 -0.58 23.31 20.37
CA ASN A 98 -1.81 23.89 20.92
C ASN A 98 -2.89 22.87 21.33
N GLY A 99 -2.50 21.79 22.01
CA GLY A 99 -3.45 20.76 22.45
C GLY A 99 -3.89 19.80 21.35
N ASN A 100 -3.20 19.82 20.21
CA ASN A 100 -3.28 18.81 19.17
C ASN A 100 -1.85 18.42 18.73
N ILE A 101 -1.73 17.67 17.64
CA ILE A 101 -0.46 17.28 17.04
C ILE A 101 -0.25 17.96 15.69
N ARG A 102 1.02 18.18 15.36
CA ARG A 102 1.46 18.37 13.98
C ARG A 102 2.45 17.29 13.59
N LEU A 103 2.60 17.12 12.28
CA LEU A 103 3.40 16.06 11.69
C LEU A 103 4.44 16.60 10.73
N SER A 104 5.53 15.85 10.62
CA SER A 104 6.48 15.92 9.52
C SER A 104 6.65 14.53 8.97
N VAL A 105 6.31 14.36 7.69
CA VAL A 105 6.30 13.06 7.03
C VAL A 105 6.84 13.19 5.62
N SER A 106 7.56 12.17 5.19
CA SER A 106 7.90 11.93 3.79
C SER A 106 7.26 10.62 3.35
N GLY A 107 7.14 10.43 2.04
CA GLY A 107 6.47 9.26 1.48
C GLY A 107 6.23 9.42 0.00
N GLY A 108 5.17 8.77 -0.47
CA GLY A 108 4.64 8.96 -1.83
C GLY A 108 4.07 10.36 -2.06
N ALA A 109 3.29 10.49 -3.13
CA ALA A 109 2.66 11.75 -3.52
C ALA A 109 1.69 12.30 -2.46
N PHE A 110 1.43 13.61 -2.57
CA PHE A 110 0.56 14.36 -1.68
C PHE A 110 -0.65 14.90 -2.44
N HIS A 111 -1.84 14.77 -1.86
CA HIS A 111 -3.11 15.09 -2.53
C HIS A 111 -4.02 15.95 -1.64
N ALA A 112 -4.84 16.78 -2.28
CA ALA A 112 -5.88 17.55 -1.62
C ALA A 112 -7.17 16.74 -1.52
N VAL A 113 -7.72 16.58 -0.32
CA VAL A 113 -9.01 15.91 -0.12
C VAL A 113 -9.96 16.79 0.67
N ASN A 114 -11.20 16.86 0.23
CA ASN A 114 -12.26 17.54 0.96
C ASN A 114 -12.64 16.69 2.19
N PRO A 115 -12.50 17.19 3.43
CA PRO A 115 -12.78 16.39 4.63
C PRO A 115 -14.22 15.86 4.69
N LYS A 116 -15.18 16.50 3.99
CA LYS A 116 -16.59 16.07 3.95
C LYS A 116 -16.81 14.80 3.11
N GLU A 117 -15.85 14.43 2.28
CA GLU A 117 -15.92 13.25 1.42
C GLU A 117 -15.31 12.01 2.08
N LEU A 118 -14.60 12.21 3.20
CA LEU A 118 -14.04 11.13 4.00
C LEU A 118 -15.15 10.38 4.74
N LYS A 119 -15.16 9.06 4.60
CA LYS A 119 -16.08 8.18 5.31
C LYS A 119 -15.36 7.41 6.40
N PHE A 120 -15.84 7.49 7.63
CA PHE A 120 -15.28 6.68 8.71
C PHE A 120 -15.46 5.20 8.40
N LEU A 121 -14.40 4.40 8.55
CA LEU A 121 -14.46 2.95 8.37
C LEU A 121 -14.40 2.22 9.71
N LYS A 122 -13.33 2.46 10.46
CA LYS A 122 -13.02 1.74 11.70
C LYS A 122 -11.96 2.47 12.49
N TRP A 123 -11.77 2.07 13.74
CA TRP A 123 -10.60 2.44 14.52
C TRP A 123 -9.41 1.55 14.15
N THR A 124 -8.21 2.12 14.09
CA THR A 124 -6.95 1.43 13.78
C THR A 124 -5.81 1.96 14.65
N ASP A 125 -4.65 1.30 14.63
CA ASP A 125 -3.42 1.85 15.21
C ASP A 125 -2.68 2.69 14.15
N GLY A 126 -2.39 3.94 14.49
CA GLY A 126 -1.50 4.81 13.72
C GLY A 126 -0.10 4.80 14.33
N SER A 127 0.94 4.68 13.51
CA SER A 127 2.34 4.79 13.94
C SER A 127 2.81 6.25 13.96
N PHE A 128 3.61 6.61 14.96
CA PHE A 128 4.20 7.94 15.13
C PHE A 128 5.60 7.79 15.73
N LYS A 129 6.45 8.82 15.62
CA LYS A 129 7.75 8.85 16.30
C LYS A 129 8.20 10.25 16.72
N ASP A 130 9.11 10.33 17.68
CA ASP A 130 9.75 11.58 18.13
C ASP A 130 11.25 11.30 18.45
N TRP A 131 12.11 12.29 18.24
CA TRP A 131 13.56 12.27 18.51
C TRP A 131 13.90 12.37 19.98
N ARG A 132 13.05 13.06 20.73
CA ARG A 132 13.23 13.29 22.16
C ARG A 132 14.66 13.72 22.55
N HIS A 133 15.35 12.95 23.40
CA HIS A 133 16.60 13.35 24.02
C HIS A 133 17.85 13.07 23.17
N CYS A 134 17.77 12.14 22.21
CA CYS A 134 18.88 11.76 21.34
C CYS A 134 19.12 12.74 20.18
N ARG A 135 18.18 13.68 19.96
CA ARG A 135 18.14 14.58 18.80
C ARG A 135 18.13 13.79 17.48
N ALA A 136 18.21 14.49 16.36
CA ALA A 136 18.23 13.87 15.05
C ALA A 136 19.54 13.08 14.83
N CYS A 137 19.48 11.75 14.97
CA CYS A 137 20.57 10.83 14.69
C CYS A 137 20.06 9.47 14.21
N ALA A 138 20.95 8.61 13.68
CA ALA A 138 20.57 7.26 13.28
C ALA A 138 19.99 6.49 14.47
N ASN A 139 18.88 5.78 14.25
CA ASN A 139 18.15 5.03 15.28
C ASN A 139 17.76 5.84 16.53
N GLY A 140 17.80 7.18 16.48
CA GLY A 140 17.55 8.06 17.62
C GLY A 140 16.09 8.44 17.84
N ALA A 141 15.15 7.85 17.09
CA ALA A 141 13.72 8.15 17.23
C ALA A 141 12.99 7.00 17.92
N VAL A 142 12.08 7.35 18.82
CA VAL A 142 11.19 6.39 19.50
C VAL A 142 9.86 6.35 18.77
N ALA A 143 9.51 5.19 18.23
CA ALA A 143 8.22 4.93 17.61
C ALA A 143 7.19 4.43 18.64
N PHE A 144 5.93 4.78 18.41
CA PHE A 144 4.80 4.32 19.21
C PHE A 144 3.52 4.29 18.36
N TYR A 145 2.52 3.55 18.85
CA TYR A 145 1.17 3.50 18.27
C TYR A 145 0.14 4.21 19.13
N ALA A 146 -0.78 4.94 18.49
CA ALA A 146 -1.99 5.52 19.09
C ALA A 146 -3.23 5.11 18.29
N LYS A 147 -4.38 4.95 18.95
CA LYS A 147 -5.64 4.67 18.26
C LYS A 147 -6.12 5.90 17.48
N VAL A 148 -6.37 5.71 16.19
CA VAL A 148 -6.87 6.74 15.29
C VAL A 148 -7.98 6.18 14.39
N PRO A 149 -8.87 7.04 13.89
CA PRO A 149 -9.78 6.68 12.82
C PRO A 149 -9.01 6.23 11.55
N MET A 150 -9.54 5.21 10.91
CA MET A 150 -9.31 4.86 9.52
C MET A 150 -10.48 5.41 8.71
N TRP A 151 -10.20 6.33 7.80
CA TRP A 151 -11.15 6.87 6.84
C TRP A 151 -11.08 6.12 5.51
N PHE A 152 -12.06 6.34 4.65
CA PHE A 152 -12.06 5.92 3.25
C PHE A 152 -12.31 7.10 2.35
N TYR A 153 -11.54 7.16 1.28
CA TYR A 153 -11.74 8.07 0.17
C TYR A 153 -11.37 7.40 -1.14
N SER A 154 -12.23 7.54 -2.13
CA SER A 154 -11.95 7.17 -3.52
C SER A 154 -12.22 8.41 -4.35
N GLU A 155 -11.27 8.75 -5.22
CA GLU A 155 -11.49 9.84 -6.17
C GLU A 155 -12.70 9.51 -7.07
N PRO A 156 -13.50 10.52 -7.43
CA PRO A 156 -14.64 10.33 -8.32
C PRO A 156 -14.17 10.02 -9.75
N ASN A 157 -15.05 9.40 -10.54
CA ASN A 157 -14.84 9.11 -11.97
C ASN A 157 -13.63 8.18 -12.26
N PRO A 158 -13.65 6.92 -11.76
CA PRO A 158 -12.57 5.99 -12.01
C PRO A 158 -12.39 5.71 -13.51
N LYS A 159 -11.15 5.82 -13.99
CA LYS A 159 -10.82 5.65 -15.42
C LYS A 159 -10.99 4.22 -15.91
N TYR A 160 -10.82 3.25 -15.00
CA TYR A 160 -10.76 1.83 -15.32
C TYR A 160 -11.88 1.04 -14.63
N GLY A 161 -13.04 1.66 -14.39
CA GLY A 161 -14.17 1.00 -13.73
C GLY A 161 -13.85 0.58 -12.30
N ASN A 162 -14.10 -0.68 -11.95
CA ASN A 162 -13.96 -1.18 -10.57
C ASN A 162 -12.57 -1.74 -10.24
N PHE A 163 -11.59 -1.64 -11.14
CA PHE A 163 -10.26 -2.17 -10.89
C PHE A 163 -9.53 -1.33 -9.84
N THR A 164 -8.93 -2.01 -8.85
CA THR A 164 -8.03 -1.41 -7.88
C THR A 164 -6.79 -2.27 -7.65
N THR A 165 -5.65 -1.65 -7.35
CA THR A 165 -4.42 -2.38 -7.02
C THR A 165 -4.47 -3.08 -5.65
N GLU A 166 -5.60 -3.01 -4.93
CA GLU A 166 -5.83 -3.80 -3.71
C GLU A 166 -5.82 -5.30 -4.02
N THR A 167 -6.48 -5.68 -5.12
CA THR A 167 -6.67 -7.09 -5.49
C THR A 167 -6.19 -7.43 -6.90
N TYR A 168 -6.04 -6.44 -7.78
CA TYR A 168 -5.56 -6.62 -9.15
C TYR A 168 -4.12 -6.13 -9.34
N ARG A 169 -3.50 -6.55 -10.44
CA ARG A 169 -2.27 -5.94 -10.96
C ARG A 169 -2.60 -4.98 -12.09
N LYS A 170 -1.94 -3.84 -12.09
CA LYS A 170 -1.95 -2.86 -13.17
C LYS A 170 -0.58 -2.83 -13.84
N PHE A 171 -0.56 -2.80 -15.16
CA PHE A 171 0.65 -2.59 -15.96
C PHE A 171 0.47 -1.42 -16.92
N TYR A 172 1.54 -0.67 -17.11
CA TYR A 172 1.68 0.32 -18.16
C TYR A 172 2.75 -0.15 -19.15
N PHE A 173 2.39 -0.18 -20.44
CA PHE A 173 3.33 -0.48 -21.52
C PHE A 173 2.92 0.26 -22.80
N ASN A 174 3.83 0.38 -23.74
CA ASN A 174 3.58 1.03 -25.03
C ASN A 174 3.63 0.01 -26.15
N LYS A 175 2.78 0.20 -27.16
CA LYS A 175 2.87 -0.49 -28.45
C LYS A 175 3.83 0.27 -29.37
N LYS A 176 4.83 -0.42 -29.90
CA LYS A 176 5.76 0.10 -30.91
C LYS A 176 5.18 -0.02 -32.32
N GLU A 177 5.80 0.68 -33.27
CA GLU A 177 5.57 0.39 -34.69
C GLU A 177 6.15 -0.99 -35.05
N GLU A 178 5.45 -1.75 -35.89
CA GLU A 178 5.83 -3.13 -36.25
C GLU A 178 7.16 -3.24 -36.99
N SER A 179 7.68 -2.13 -37.52
CA SER A 179 8.98 -2.05 -38.19
C SER A 179 10.17 -2.02 -37.23
N GLU A 180 9.94 -1.81 -35.93
CA GLU A 180 11.00 -1.70 -34.92
C GLU A 180 11.48 -3.07 -34.42
N ALA A 181 12.80 -3.23 -34.28
CA ALA A 181 13.37 -4.42 -33.67
C ALA A 181 13.05 -4.51 -32.16
N GLY A 182 12.73 -5.72 -31.68
CA GLY A 182 12.51 -6.01 -30.26
C GLY A 182 11.08 -6.46 -29.94
N ASN A 183 10.64 -6.21 -28.71
CA ASN A 183 9.28 -6.52 -28.27
C ASN A 183 8.28 -5.51 -28.84
N LEU A 184 7.19 -5.98 -29.47
CA LEU A 184 6.11 -5.10 -29.95
C LEU A 184 5.46 -4.29 -28.82
N TYR A 185 5.36 -4.89 -27.63
CA TYR A 185 4.85 -4.24 -26.43
C TYR A 185 5.94 -4.17 -25.37
N GLN A 186 6.19 -2.98 -24.83
CA GLN A 186 7.26 -2.77 -23.84
C GLN A 186 6.81 -1.82 -22.73
N GLY A 187 6.91 -2.30 -21.48
CA GLY A 187 6.78 -1.54 -20.25
C GLY A 187 7.98 -1.77 -19.33
N PHE A 188 7.90 -1.25 -18.11
CA PHE A 188 8.95 -1.42 -17.10
C PHE A 188 9.01 -2.87 -16.58
N ASP A 189 7.86 -3.44 -16.22
CA ASP A 189 7.75 -4.78 -15.61
C ASP A 189 7.19 -5.87 -16.54
N ILE A 190 6.88 -5.51 -17.79
CA ILE A 190 6.23 -6.43 -18.73
C ILE A 190 6.60 -6.11 -20.17
N ALA A 191 6.75 -7.14 -20.99
CA ALA A 191 6.98 -7.01 -22.42
C ALA A 191 6.44 -8.22 -23.17
N PHE A 192 5.98 -8.00 -24.40
CA PHE A 192 5.46 -9.03 -25.28
C PHE A 192 6.05 -8.87 -26.68
N ARG A 193 6.50 -9.98 -27.27
CA ARG A 193 7.13 -9.96 -28.60
C ARG A 193 6.13 -9.61 -29.69
N ASN A 194 4.88 -10.04 -29.54
CA ASN A 194 3.83 -9.90 -30.54
C ASN A 194 2.44 -9.91 -29.88
N GLU A 195 1.40 -9.77 -30.71
CA GLU A 195 -0.01 -9.79 -30.27
C GLU A 195 -0.40 -11.10 -29.59
N ALA A 196 0.09 -12.24 -30.09
CA ALA A 196 -0.27 -13.55 -29.55
C ALA A 196 0.23 -13.74 -28.11
N GLU A 197 1.43 -13.24 -27.78
CA GLU A 197 1.94 -13.28 -26.41
C GLU A 197 1.15 -12.38 -25.45
N LEU A 198 0.72 -11.19 -25.90
CA LEU A 198 -0.15 -10.32 -25.12
C LEU A 198 -1.51 -11.00 -24.88
N GLN A 199 -2.13 -11.55 -25.93
CA GLN A 199 -3.42 -12.19 -25.84
C GLN A 199 -3.38 -13.43 -24.93
N GLN A 200 -2.32 -14.24 -25.01
CA GLN A 200 -2.11 -15.37 -24.10
C GLN A 200 -2.02 -14.90 -22.64
N PHE A 201 -1.31 -13.80 -22.38
CA PHE A 201 -1.24 -13.24 -21.02
C PHE A 201 -2.60 -12.74 -20.54
N VAL A 202 -3.35 -12.04 -21.40
CA VAL A 202 -4.72 -11.60 -21.09
C VAL A 202 -5.59 -12.80 -20.72
N GLU A 203 -5.52 -13.88 -21.48
CA GLU A 203 -6.28 -15.10 -21.19
C GLU A 203 -5.82 -15.78 -19.91
N ASP A 204 -4.52 -15.91 -19.68
CA ASP A 204 -3.99 -16.58 -18.49
C ASP A 204 -4.37 -15.87 -17.19
N TYR A 205 -4.42 -14.53 -17.21
CA TYR A 205 -4.56 -13.69 -16.01
C TYR A 205 -5.87 -12.87 -15.96
N GLU A 206 -6.90 -13.22 -16.73
CA GLU A 206 -8.17 -12.47 -16.76
C GLU A 206 -7.95 -10.97 -17.02
N GLY A 207 -7.17 -10.69 -18.06
CA GLY A 207 -6.73 -9.36 -18.42
C GLY A 207 -7.83 -8.51 -19.05
N THR A 208 -7.83 -7.21 -18.75
CA THR A 208 -8.62 -6.20 -19.42
C THR A 208 -7.72 -5.05 -19.86
N ILE A 209 -7.77 -4.74 -21.15
CA ILE A 209 -6.93 -3.72 -21.79
C ILE A 209 -7.70 -2.41 -21.93
N PHE A 210 -7.06 -1.31 -21.53
CA PHE A 210 -7.53 0.05 -21.68
C PHE A 210 -6.51 0.91 -22.43
N LYS A 211 -6.98 2.03 -22.99
CA LYS A 211 -6.12 3.08 -23.52
C LYS A 211 -5.47 3.84 -22.37
N GLY A 212 -4.18 4.14 -22.51
CA GLY A 212 -3.45 5.02 -21.60
C GLY A 212 -3.60 6.50 -21.93
N ASN A 213 -2.72 7.31 -21.36
CA ASN A 213 -2.73 8.78 -21.47
C ASN A 213 -2.23 9.28 -22.84
N TRP A 214 -1.44 8.49 -23.55
CA TRP A 214 -0.94 8.81 -24.90
C TRP A 214 -1.37 7.73 -25.91
N PRO A 215 -1.40 8.04 -27.22
CA PRO A 215 -1.97 7.14 -28.24
C PRO A 215 -1.38 5.72 -28.28
N THR A 216 -0.10 5.56 -27.94
CA THR A 216 0.61 4.28 -27.96
C THR A 216 0.61 3.57 -26.61
N GLN A 217 0.18 4.23 -25.53
CA GLN A 217 0.18 3.67 -24.19
C GLN A 217 -1.05 2.80 -23.97
N ILE A 218 -0.80 1.66 -23.35
CA ILE A 218 -1.77 0.66 -22.96
C ILE A 218 -1.71 0.49 -21.44
N VAL A 219 -2.89 0.35 -20.84
CA VAL A 219 -3.05 -0.02 -19.43
C VAL A 219 -3.71 -1.39 -19.38
N LEU A 220 -3.07 -2.34 -18.72
CA LEU A 220 -3.59 -3.69 -18.54
C LEU A 220 -3.88 -3.92 -17.06
N TRP A 221 -5.14 -4.24 -16.77
CA TRP A 221 -5.56 -4.76 -15.48
C TRP A 221 -5.71 -6.27 -15.56
N CYS A 222 -5.23 -7.01 -14.57
CA CYS A 222 -5.31 -8.46 -14.55
C CYS A 222 -5.22 -9.01 -13.13
N PHE A 223 -5.50 -10.29 -12.96
CA PHE A 223 -5.33 -10.99 -11.70
C PHE A 223 -3.88 -10.96 -11.23
N ARG A 224 -3.69 -10.96 -9.91
CA ARG A 224 -2.38 -11.22 -9.30
C ARG A 224 -1.92 -12.61 -9.66
N ARG A 225 -0.60 -12.81 -9.58
CA ARG A 225 0.03 -14.08 -9.91
C ARG A 225 0.66 -14.67 -8.67
N GLU A 226 0.35 -15.93 -8.40
CA GLU A 226 1.00 -16.71 -7.35
C GLU A 226 1.61 -17.99 -7.94
N TYR A 227 2.80 -18.34 -7.47
CA TYR A 227 3.46 -19.59 -7.86
C TYR A 227 3.30 -20.63 -6.75
N ILE A 228 2.83 -21.82 -7.13
CA ILE A 228 2.74 -22.96 -6.23
C ILE A 228 3.65 -24.06 -6.77
N PHE A 229 4.68 -24.43 -6.00
CA PHE A 229 5.63 -25.46 -6.37
C PHE A 229 5.27 -26.78 -5.69
N LEU A 230 4.91 -27.79 -6.49
CA LEU A 230 4.48 -29.10 -6.00
C LEU A 230 5.40 -30.22 -6.52
N PRO A 231 5.63 -31.29 -5.75
CA PRO A 231 6.14 -32.54 -6.28
C PRO A 231 5.25 -33.05 -7.43
N LEU A 232 5.83 -33.75 -8.41
CA LEU A 232 5.11 -34.25 -9.58
C LEU A 232 3.81 -35.02 -9.23
N PRO A 233 3.80 -35.96 -8.26
CA PRO A 233 2.57 -36.69 -7.92
C PRO A 233 1.44 -35.83 -7.36
N GLU A 234 1.75 -34.66 -6.78
CA GLU A 234 0.75 -33.71 -6.29
C GLU A 234 0.29 -32.78 -7.41
N TRP A 235 1.22 -32.35 -8.25
CA TRP A 235 0.93 -31.54 -9.44
C TRP A 235 0.02 -32.26 -10.43
N GLU A 236 0.20 -33.57 -10.62
CA GLU A 236 -0.64 -34.40 -11.49
C GLU A 236 -2.11 -34.42 -11.06
N LYS A 237 -2.40 -34.27 -9.76
CA LYS A 237 -3.77 -34.26 -9.20
C LYS A 237 -4.56 -32.99 -9.50
N ILE A 238 -3.90 -31.90 -9.90
CA ILE A 238 -4.59 -30.65 -10.25
C ILE A 238 -5.39 -30.87 -11.54
N GLU A 239 -6.70 -30.62 -11.52
CA GLU A 239 -7.62 -30.94 -12.63
C GLU A 239 -7.54 -29.97 -13.83
N SER A 240 -6.64 -28.97 -13.78
CA SER A 240 -6.36 -28.09 -14.92
C SER A 240 -5.49 -28.79 -15.97
N PRO A 241 -5.69 -28.49 -17.27
CA PRO A 241 -4.77 -28.95 -18.31
C PRO A 241 -3.37 -28.41 -18.09
N ALA A 242 -2.37 -29.22 -18.45
CA ALA A 242 -0.99 -28.80 -18.53
C ALA A 242 -0.78 -27.97 -19.80
N VAL A 243 -0.20 -26.78 -19.64
CA VAL A 243 0.13 -25.89 -20.74
C VAL A 243 1.58 -25.45 -20.63
N GLU A 244 2.23 -25.23 -21.77
CA GLU A 244 3.56 -24.63 -21.78
C GLU A 244 3.45 -23.11 -21.63
N ARG A 245 4.20 -22.54 -20.68
CA ARG A 245 4.36 -21.09 -20.53
C ARG A 245 5.81 -20.73 -20.40
N ARG A 246 6.20 -19.61 -20.99
CA ARG A 246 7.55 -19.07 -20.85
C ARG A 246 7.64 -18.24 -19.57
N LEU A 247 8.21 -18.83 -18.53
CA LEU A 247 8.45 -18.17 -17.24
C LEU A 247 9.94 -17.84 -17.13
N ASN A 248 10.28 -16.57 -16.87
CA ASN A 248 11.67 -16.11 -16.80
C ASN A 248 12.53 -16.57 -18.00
N PHE A 249 11.98 -16.45 -19.22
CA PHE A 249 12.59 -16.87 -20.50
C PHE A 249 12.68 -18.38 -20.76
N HIS A 250 12.33 -19.23 -19.79
CA HIS A 250 12.34 -20.69 -19.94
C HIS A 250 10.94 -21.25 -20.18
N PRO A 251 10.75 -22.13 -21.17
CA PRO A 251 9.49 -22.86 -21.32
C PRO A 251 9.34 -23.83 -20.16
N GLU A 252 8.18 -23.80 -19.50
CA GLU A 252 7.82 -24.68 -18.40
C GLU A 252 6.39 -25.19 -18.55
N GLN A 253 6.16 -26.45 -18.19
CA GLN A 253 4.82 -27.01 -18.07
C GLN A 253 4.19 -26.54 -16.76
N VAL A 254 3.04 -25.88 -16.88
CA VAL A 254 2.29 -25.36 -15.74
C VAL A 254 0.83 -25.74 -15.84
N LYS A 255 0.15 -25.76 -14.69
CA LYS A 255 -1.32 -25.81 -14.61
C LYS A 255 -1.80 -24.48 -14.06
N ILE A 256 -2.80 -23.89 -14.70
CA ILE A 256 -3.28 -22.55 -14.41
C ILE A 256 -4.67 -22.66 -13.79
N VAL A 257 -4.80 -22.20 -12.54
CA VAL A 257 -6.10 -22.15 -11.84
C VAL A 257 -6.38 -20.72 -11.43
N LYS A 258 -7.59 -20.25 -11.67
CA LYS A 258 -8.00 -18.88 -11.41
C LYS A 258 -8.96 -18.85 -10.23
N ASP A 259 -8.60 -18.08 -9.22
CA ASP A 259 -9.49 -17.69 -8.13
C ASP A 259 -10.13 -16.35 -8.50
N MET A 260 -11.40 -16.43 -8.90
CA MET A 260 -12.19 -15.28 -9.33
C MET A 260 -12.58 -14.37 -8.16
N GLU A 261 -12.59 -14.87 -6.94
CA GLU A 261 -12.97 -14.09 -5.74
C GLU A 261 -11.78 -13.27 -5.23
N GLN A 262 -10.60 -13.86 -5.21
CA GLN A 262 -9.37 -13.18 -4.74
C GLN A 262 -8.63 -12.42 -5.85
N HIS A 263 -9.07 -12.57 -7.10
CA HIS A 263 -8.42 -12.08 -8.32
C HIS A 263 -6.96 -12.58 -8.40
N ILE A 264 -6.78 -13.89 -8.25
CA ILE A 264 -5.47 -14.54 -8.28
C ILE A 264 -5.45 -15.63 -9.36
N THR A 265 -4.41 -15.64 -10.16
CA THR A 265 -4.04 -16.76 -11.02
C THR A 265 -2.91 -17.53 -10.38
N TYR A 266 -3.18 -18.78 -10.00
CA TYR A 266 -2.21 -19.73 -9.49
C TYR A 266 -1.55 -20.46 -10.65
N LEU A 267 -0.23 -20.35 -10.75
CA LEU A 267 0.59 -21.16 -11.64
C LEU A 267 1.23 -22.28 -10.83
N TYR A 268 0.66 -23.47 -10.96
CA TYR A 268 1.20 -24.68 -10.37
C TYR A 268 2.38 -25.18 -11.22
N ARG A 269 3.55 -25.22 -10.60
CA ARG A 269 4.84 -25.59 -11.20
C ARG A 269 5.36 -26.86 -10.53
N ILE A 270 6.07 -27.67 -11.29
CA ILE A 270 6.76 -28.85 -10.75
C ILE A 270 7.99 -28.36 -9.97
N LYS A 271 8.13 -28.82 -8.73
CA LYS A 271 9.30 -28.54 -7.91
C LYS A 271 10.48 -29.38 -8.42
N ASN A 272 11.42 -28.73 -9.09
CA ASN A 272 12.69 -29.36 -9.46
C ASN A 272 13.60 -29.35 -8.22
N PHE A 273 14.08 -30.53 -7.83
CA PHE A 273 15.04 -30.70 -6.74
C PHE A 273 16.46 -30.30 -7.16
#